data_AF-A0A961L8C3-F1
#
_entry.id   AF-A0A961L8C3-F1
#
_cell.length_a   1.000
_cell.length_b   1.000
_cell.length_c   1.000
_cell.angle_alpha   90.00
_cell.angle_beta   90.00
_cell.angle_gamma   90.00
#
_symmetry.space_group_name_H-M   'P 1'
#
loop_
_entity.id
_entity.type
_entity.pdbx_description
1 polymer ?
#
loop_
_entity_poly.entity_id
_entity_poly.type
_entity_poly.pdbx_seq_one_letter_code
_entity_poly.pdbx_strand_id
1 'polypeptide(L)'
;DRVEAPVALIERGVKSLLFDCRMCGQCVLSSTGMSCPMNCPKQLRNGPCGGVRPGGFCEVKPAMRCVWALAWDGATRMEDGARIREVLPPVDHGLKGSSSWLRVSREKAAALREAREAERTALARAFPAAREIEPATAPLAEEPPRAVSQEVRK
;
A
#
# COMPACT_ATOMS: atom_id res chain seq x y z
N ASP A 1 -10.76 -6.12 15.74
CA ASP A 1 -11.04 -4.99 14.82
C ASP A 1 -12.55 -4.75 14.63
N ARG A 2 -13.15 -3.79 15.35
CA ARG A 2 -14.60 -3.49 15.21
C ARG A 2 -15.00 -3.04 13.80
N VAL A 3 -14.06 -2.47 13.05
CA VAL A 3 -14.29 -1.95 11.68
C VAL A 3 -14.05 -2.99 10.59
N GLU A 4 -13.43 -4.14 10.88
CA GLU A 4 -13.05 -5.13 9.87
C GLU A 4 -14.26 -5.76 9.20
N ALA A 5 -15.19 -6.28 10.00
CA ALA A 5 -16.39 -6.96 9.51
C ALA A 5 -17.27 -6.07 8.60
N PRO A 6 -17.65 -4.83 8.98
CA PRO A 6 -18.47 -4.00 8.11
C PRO A 6 -17.74 -3.59 6.83
N VAL A 7 -16.46 -3.25 6.90
CA VAL A 7 -15.69 -2.86 5.71
C VAL A 7 -15.47 -4.05 4.78
N ALA A 8 -15.15 -5.24 5.32
CA ALA A 8 -15.01 -6.45 4.53
C ALA A 8 -16.31 -6.85 3.81
N LEU A 9 -17.47 -6.58 4.42
CA LEU A 9 -18.78 -6.81 3.79
C LEU A 9 -19.00 -5.87 2.60
N ILE A 10 -18.76 -4.57 2.78
CA ILE A 10 -18.87 -3.57 1.72
C ILE A 10 -17.88 -3.88 0.60
N GLU A 11 -16.61 -4.15 0.96
CA GLU A 11 -15.55 -4.49 0.02
C GLU A 11 -15.91 -5.72 -0.80
N ARG A 12 -16.45 -6.76 -0.17
CA ARG A 12 -16.92 -7.96 -0.87
C ARG A 12 -18.01 -7.62 -1.87
N GLY A 13 -19.03 -6.86 -1.47
CA GLY A 13 -20.12 -6.47 -2.37
C GLY A 13 -19.62 -5.72 -3.61
N VAL A 14 -18.81 -4.69 -3.41
CA VAL A 14 -18.27 -3.85 -4.49
C VAL A 14 -17.32 -4.66 -5.39
N LYS A 15 -16.37 -5.39 -4.80
CA LYS A 15 -15.33 -6.08 -5.58
C LYS A 15 -15.82 -7.36 -6.27
N SER A 16 -16.78 -8.07 -5.68
CA SER A 16 -17.39 -9.22 -6.34
C SER A 16 -18.23 -8.79 -7.54
N LEU A 17 -18.97 -7.68 -7.44
CA LEU A 17 -19.74 -7.14 -8.56
C LEU A 17 -18.85 -6.67 -9.72
N LEU A 18 -17.76 -5.94 -9.42
CA LEU A 18 -16.93 -5.33 -10.46
C LEU A 18 -15.86 -6.25 -11.04
N PHE A 19 -15.29 -7.17 -10.24
CA PHE A 19 -14.06 -7.90 -10.60
C PHE A 19 -14.10 -9.41 -10.29
N ASP A 20 -15.26 -9.97 -9.94
CA ASP A 20 -15.41 -11.35 -9.45
C ASP A 20 -14.38 -11.69 -8.35
N CYS A 21 -14.22 -10.78 -7.39
CA CYS A 21 -13.27 -10.95 -6.30
C CYS A 21 -13.64 -12.12 -5.38
N ARG A 22 -12.62 -12.93 -5.01
CA ARG A 22 -12.74 -14.08 -4.08
C ARG A 22 -12.30 -13.79 -2.65
N MET A 23 -12.11 -12.52 -2.30
CA MET A 23 -11.76 -12.07 -0.93
C MET A 23 -10.55 -12.80 -0.33
N CYS A 24 -9.41 -12.82 -1.03
CA CYS A 24 -8.17 -13.40 -0.50
C CYS A 24 -7.45 -12.49 0.54
N GLY A 25 -8.00 -11.33 0.89
CA GLY A 25 -7.37 -10.36 1.82
C GLY A 25 -6.15 -9.61 1.26
N GLN A 26 -5.64 -10.04 0.10
CA GLN A 26 -4.44 -9.50 -0.54
C GLN A 26 -4.72 -9.17 -2.01
N CYS A 27 -5.49 -8.10 -2.23
CA CYS A 27 -5.87 -7.64 -3.56
C CYS A 27 -4.65 -7.20 -4.37
N VAL A 28 -4.51 -7.73 -5.59
CA VAL A 28 -3.41 -7.46 -6.53
C VAL A 28 -3.91 -7.06 -7.92
N LEU A 29 -5.18 -6.65 -8.04
CA LEU A 29 -5.82 -6.31 -9.32
C LEU A 29 -5.04 -5.28 -10.15
N SER A 30 -4.43 -4.30 -9.49
CA SER A 30 -3.61 -3.27 -10.14
C SER A 30 -2.36 -3.85 -10.83
N SER A 31 -1.84 -4.99 -10.36
CA SER A 31 -0.69 -5.66 -10.95
C SER A 31 -1.12 -6.75 -11.94
N THR A 32 -2.36 -7.23 -11.87
CA THR A 32 -2.85 -8.36 -12.68
C THR A 32 -3.88 -7.93 -13.72
N GLY A 33 -3.77 -6.73 -14.29
CA GLY A 33 -4.63 -6.30 -15.39
C GLY A 33 -6.12 -6.26 -15.04
N MET A 34 -6.47 -5.96 -13.79
CA MET A 34 -7.83 -6.02 -13.25
C MET A 34 -8.48 -7.40 -13.29
N SER A 35 -7.70 -8.47 -13.48
CA SER A 35 -8.14 -9.86 -13.41
C SER A 35 -7.79 -10.48 -12.06
N CYS A 36 -8.78 -11.00 -11.32
CA CYS A 36 -8.52 -11.60 -10.00
C CYS A 36 -7.84 -12.98 -10.15
N PRO A 37 -6.60 -13.19 -9.68
CA PRO A 37 -5.89 -14.48 -9.84
C PRO A 37 -6.58 -15.64 -9.12
N MET A 38 -7.41 -15.34 -8.11
CA MET A 38 -8.16 -16.36 -7.36
C MET A 38 -9.29 -17.00 -8.17
N ASN A 39 -9.64 -16.45 -9.33
CA ASN A 39 -10.58 -17.08 -10.27
C ASN A 39 -9.94 -18.25 -11.03
N CYS A 40 -8.61 -18.37 -10.99
CA CYS A 40 -7.91 -19.51 -11.54
C CYS A 40 -8.23 -20.75 -10.70
N PRO A 41 -8.59 -21.90 -11.31
CA PRO A 41 -8.80 -23.15 -10.57
C PRO A 41 -7.60 -23.57 -9.71
N LYS A 42 -6.39 -23.17 -10.12
CA LYS A 42 -5.14 -23.41 -9.41
C LYS A 42 -4.78 -22.32 -8.40
N GLN A 43 -5.56 -21.24 -8.33
CA GLN A 43 -5.32 -20.06 -7.48
C GLN A 43 -3.90 -19.48 -7.59
N LEU A 44 -3.28 -19.63 -8.76
CA LEU A 44 -1.92 -19.15 -9.02
C LEU A 44 -1.93 -17.63 -9.20
N ARG A 45 -1.20 -16.93 -8.31
CA ARG A 45 -1.04 -15.49 -8.37
C ARG A 45 -0.05 -15.04 -9.44
N ASN A 46 1.00 -15.84 -9.64
CA ASN A 46 2.00 -15.64 -10.69
C ASN A 46 1.73 -16.68 -11.80
N GLY A 47 1.66 -16.25 -13.05
CA GLY A 47 1.48 -17.11 -14.22
C GLY A 47 2.61 -16.96 -15.24
N PRO A 48 2.52 -17.66 -16.39
CA PRO A 48 1.54 -18.68 -16.73
C PRO A 48 1.84 -20.03 -16.04
N CYS A 49 0.81 -20.85 -15.85
CA CYS A 49 0.96 -22.19 -15.25
C CYS A 49 1.39 -23.30 -16.24
N GLY A 50 1.80 -22.93 -17.46
CA GLY A 50 2.05 -23.86 -18.57
C GLY A 50 0.79 -24.45 -19.23
N GLY A 51 -0.33 -24.51 -18.52
CA GLY A 51 -1.59 -25.10 -18.96
C GLY A 51 -2.53 -24.19 -19.76
N VAL A 52 -2.01 -23.30 -20.60
CA VAL A 52 -2.84 -22.42 -21.44
C VAL A 52 -3.05 -23.09 -22.79
N ARG A 53 -4.30 -23.39 -23.15
CA ARG A 53 -4.66 -24.00 -24.43
C ARG A 53 -4.49 -23.01 -25.59
N PRO A 54 -4.33 -23.52 -26.84
CA PRO A 54 -4.48 -22.70 -28.04
C PRO A 54 -5.79 -21.91 -27.98
N GLY A 55 -5.72 -20.60 -28.21
CA GLY A 55 -6.86 -19.68 -28.04
C GLY A 55 -7.01 -19.05 -26.64
N GLY A 56 -6.10 -19.32 -25.70
CA GLY A 56 -6.07 -18.63 -24.41
C GLY A 56 -7.02 -19.20 -23.35
N PHE A 57 -7.44 -20.46 -23.48
CA PHE A 57 -8.34 -21.14 -22.53
C PHE A 57 -7.56 -21.89 -21.43
N CYS A 58 -8.19 -22.10 -20.27
CA CYS A 58 -7.59 -22.85 -19.16
C CYS A 58 -7.56 -24.36 -19.47
N GLU A 59 -6.50 -25.08 -19.08
CA GLU A 59 -6.45 -26.56 -19.19
C GLU A 59 -7.48 -27.27 -18.30
N VAL A 60 -7.70 -26.79 -17.07
CA VAL A 60 -8.55 -27.46 -16.08
C VAL A 60 -10.02 -27.28 -16.43
N LYS A 61 -10.38 -26.10 -16.96
CA LYS A 61 -11.75 -25.75 -17.34
C LYS A 61 -11.77 -25.27 -18.80
N PRO A 62 -12.05 -26.15 -19.78
CA PRO A 62 -11.98 -25.80 -21.21
C PRO A 62 -12.83 -24.61 -21.64
N ALA A 63 -14.02 -24.45 -21.05
CA ALA A 63 -14.93 -23.34 -21.37
C ALA A 63 -14.51 -21.98 -20.76
N MET A 64 -13.51 -21.95 -19.88
CA MET A 64 -13.05 -20.75 -19.18
C MET A 64 -11.82 -20.17 -19.85
N ARG A 65 -11.81 -18.85 -20.11
CA ARG A 65 -10.59 -18.14 -20.50
C ARG A 65 -9.55 -18.20 -19.39
N CYS A 66 -8.28 -18.38 -19.74
CA CYS A 66 -7.19 -18.37 -18.79
C CYS A 66 -7.13 -17.01 -18.08
N VAL A 67 -7.15 -17.04 -16.74
CA VAL A 67 -7.08 -15.84 -15.89
C VAL A 67 -5.78 -15.06 -16.10
N TRP A 68 -4.67 -15.74 -16.37
CA TRP A 68 -3.40 -15.09 -16.70
C TRP A 68 -3.43 -14.43 -18.07
N ALA A 69 -4.07 -15.05 -19.07
CA ALA A 69 -4.24 -14.43 -20.38
C ALA A 69 -5.12 -13.17 -20.29
N LEU A 70 -6.19 -13.22 -19.48
CA LEU A 70 -7.02 -12.06 -19.14
C LEU A 70 -6.21 -10.97 -18.43
N ALA A 71 -5.36 -11.33 -17.47
CA ALA A 71 -4.51 -10.39 -16.77
C ALA A 71 -3.53 -9.69 -17.72
N TRP A 72 -2.93 -10.43 -18.66
CA TRP A 72 -2.01 -9.87 -19.63
C TRP A 72 -2.70 -8.90 -20.59
N ASP A 73 -3.86 -9.28 -21.13
CA ASP A 73 -4.70 -8.44 -21.98
C ASP A 73 -5.22 -7.18 -21.26
N GLY A 74 -5.55 -7.31 -19.97
CA GLY A 74 -5.92 -6.15 -19.15
C GLY A 74 -4.72 -5.23 -18.90
N ALA A 75 -3.56 -5.79 -18.62
CA ALA A 75 -2.34 -5.03 -18.35
C ALA A 75 -1.89 -4.21 -19.57
N THR A 76 -2.00 -4.73 -20.80
CA THR A 76 -1.66 -3.94 -22.02
C THR A 76 -2.56 -2.71 -22.22
N ARG A 77 -3.71 -2.65 -21.56
CA ARG A 77 -4.69 -1.56 -21.64
C ARG A 77 -4.59 -0.57 -20.47
N MET A 78 -3.73 -0.84 -19.48
CA MET A 78 -3.54 -0.01 -18.30
C MET A 78 -2.28 0.87 -18.45
N GLU A 79 -2.32 2.09 -17.92
CA GLU A 79 -1.15 2.97 -17.86
C GLU A 79 0.01 2.31 -17.11
N ASP A 80 -0.28 1.67 -15.98
CA ASP A 80 0.70 0.95 -15.14
C ASP A 80 0.78 -0.55 -15.45
N GLY A 81 0.52 -0.95 -16.70
CA GLY A 81 0.50 -2.34 -17.14
C GLY A 81 1.80 -3.11 -16.93
N ALA A 82 2.94 -2.42 -16.87
CA ALA A 82 4.24 -3.03 -16.69
C ALA A 82 4.38 -3.85 -15.39
N ARG A 83 3.58 -3.52 -14.36
CA ARG A 83 3.60 -4.20 -13.05
C ARG A 83 3.24 -5.69 -13.12
N ILE A 84 2.62 -6.17 -14.21
CA ILE A 84 2.35 -7.60 -14.40
C ILE A 84 3.61 -8.47 -14.44
N ARG A 85 4.76 -7.86 -14.71
CA ARG A 85 6.06 -8.55 -14.72
C ARG A 85 6.68 -8.67 -13.32
N GLU A 86 6.14 -7.94 -12.34
CA GLU A 86 6.60 -8.02 -10.96
C GLU A 86 6.15 -9.33 -10.33
N VAL A 87 7.09 -10.05 -9.74
CA VAL A 87 6.79 -11.29 -9.03
C VAL A 87 6.09 -10.94 -7.72
N LEU A 88 4.84 -11.38 -7.58
CA LEU A 88 4.05 -11.14 -6.38
C LEU A 88 4.34 -12.20 -5.32
N PRO A 89 4.32 -11.84 -4.02
CA PRO A 89 4.45 -12.81 -2.94
C PRO A 89 3.30 -13.83 -2.97
N PRO A 90 3.54 -15.05 -2.44
CA PRO A 90 2.51 -16.08 -2.34
C PRO A 90 1.29 -15.56 -1.56
N VAL A 91 0.12 -16.09 -1.90
CA VAL A 91 -1.11 -15.73 -1.20
C VAL A 91 -1.08 -16.29 0.22
N ASP A 92 -1.35 -15.45 1.20
CA ASP A 92 -1.59 -15.89 2.57
C ASP A 92 -3.07 -16.27 2.73
N HIS A 93 -3.34 -17.56 2.87
CA HIS A 93 -4.69 -18.08 3.04
C HIS A 93 -5.30 -17.77 4.41
N GLY A 94 -4.50 -17.42 5.42
CA GLY A 94 -4.99 -16.98 6.74
C GLY A 94 -5.74 -15.64 6.68
N LEU A 95 -5.50 -14.85 5.64
CA LEU A 95 -6.17 -13.57 5.39
C LEU A 95 -7.47 -13.72 4.59
N LYS A 96 -7.88 -14.94 4.23
CA LYS A 96 -9.09 -15.13 3.44
C LYS A 96 -10.31 -14.59 4.18
N GLY A 97 -11.08 -13.75 3.50
CA GLY A 97 -12.28 -13.09 4.02
C GLY A 97 -12.02 -11.74 4.69
N SER A 98 -10.77 -11.35 4.92
CA SER A 98 -10.42 -10.03 5.45
C SER A 98 -10.47 -8.92 4.39
N SER A 99 -10.52 -7.68 4.85
CA SER A 99 -10.51 -6.48 4.02
C SER A 99 -9.09 -6.17 3.53
N SER A 100 -8.90 -6.24 2.22
CA SER A 100 -7.63 -5.80 1.64
C SER A 100 -7.48 -4.28 1.69
N TRP A 101 -8.58 -3.51 1.71
CA TRP A 101 -8.54 -2.06 1.85
C TRP A 101 -8.01 -1.63 3.22
N LEU A 102 -8.50 -2.23 4.31
CA LEU A 102 -8.02 -1.91 5.66
C LEU A 102 -6.55 -2.30 5.82
N ARG A 103 -6.14 -3.45 5.28
CA ARG A 103 -4.75 -3.88 5.32
C ARG A 103 -3.82 -2.90 4.60
N VAL A 104 -4.11 -2.59 3.33
CA VAL A 104 -3.31 -1.62 2.55
C VAL A 104 -3.28 -0.25 3.22
N SER A 105 -4.40 0.18 3.80
CA SER A 105 -4.46 1.46 4.55
C SER A 105 -3.56 1.45 5.78
N ARG A 106 -3.53 0.35 6.54
CA ARG A 106 -2.64 0.17 7.71
C ARG A 106 -1.18 0.14 7.30
N GLU A 107 -0.83 -0.61 6.26
CA GLU A 107 0.53 -0.68 5.72
C GLU A 107 1.02 0.69 5.25
N LYS A 108 0.19 1.42 4.50
CA LYS A 108 0.52 2.77 4.04
C LYS A 108 0.65 3.75 5.21
N ALA A 109 -0.23 3.67 6.21
CA ALA A 109 -0.13 4.49 7.41
C ALA A 109 1.13 4.21 8.22
N ALA A 110 1.57 2.94 8.32
CA ALA A 110 2.81 2.57 8.98
C ALA A 110 4.03 3.14 8.23
N ALA A 111 4.11 2.94 6.92
CA ALA A 111 5.21 3.46 6.09
C ALA A 111 5.32 5.00 6.18
N LEU A 112 4.19 5.72 6.17
CA LEU A 112 4.18 7.18 6.34
C LEU A 112 4.69 7.62 7.73
N ARG A 113 4.36 6.87 8.78
CA ARG A 113 4.87 7.16 10.14
C ARG A 113 6.36 6.94 10.21
N GLU A 114 6.85 5.82 9.68
CA GLU A 114 8.29 5.50 9.62
C GLU A 114 9.07 6.57 8.85
N ALA A 115 8.57 6.99 7.68
CA ALA A 115 9.20 8.07 6.91
C ALA A 115 9.26 9.39 7.69
N ARG A 116 8.17 9.78 8.34
CA ARG A 116 8.12 11.00 9.17
C ARG A 116 9.05 10.91 10.38
N GLU A 117 9.18 9.74 10.98
CA GLU A 117 10.09 9.51 12.10
C GLU A 117 11.55 9.55 11.67
N ALA A 118 11.88 8.98 10.50
CA ALA A 118 13.20 9.10 9.87
C ALA A 118 13.57 10.57 9.61
N GLU A 119 12.62 11.39 9.13
CA GLU A 119 12.82 12.84 8.94
C GLU A 119 13.06 13.57 10.28
N ARG A 120 12.22 13.32 11.30
CA ARG A 120 12.39 13.92 12.63
C ARG A 120 13.72 13.55 13.27
N THR A 121 14.14 12.30 13.13
CA THR A 121 15.41 11.81 13.67
C THR A 121 16.61 12.33 12.89
N ALA A 122 16.47 12.63 11.58
CA ALA A 122 17.52 13.31 10.82
C ALA A 122 17.83 14.70 11.41
N LEU A 123 16.82 15.46 11.81
CA LEU A 123 17.02 16.77 12.45
C LEU A 123 17.73 16.64 13.80
N ALA A 124 17.37 15.64 14.61
CA ALA A 124 18.05 15.35 15.87
C ALA A 124 19.52 14.95 15.67
N ARG A 125 19.83 14.18 14.61
CA ARG A 125 21.21 13.80 14.25
C ARG A 125 22.04 14.95 13.71
N ALA A 126 21.42 15.92 13.03
CA ALA A 126 22.11 17.09 12.48
C ALA A 126 22.62 18.05 13.57
N PHE A 127 21.96 18.07 14.74
CA PHE A 127 22.32 18.94 15.86
C PHE A 127 22.51 18.15 17.17
N PRO A 128 23.55 17.30 17.27
CA PRO A 128 23.75 16.45 18.45
C PRO A 128 23.92 17.26 19.74
N ALA A 129 24.51 18.47 19.64
CA ALA A 129 24.75 19.37 20.76
C ALA A 129 23.59 20.33 21.08
N ALA A 130 22.46 20.27 20.36
CA ALA A 130 21.36 21.24 20.53
C ALA A 130 20.75 21.28 21.95
N ARG A 131 21.02 20.25 22.77
CA ARG A 131 20.55 20.16 24.16
C ARG A 131 21.70 20.02 25.17
N GLU A 132 22.95 20.22 24.75
CA GLU A 132 24.11 20.12 25.65
C GLU A 132 24.30 21.38 26.50
N ILE A 133 23.87 22.55 26.01
CA ILE A 133 24.00 23.82 26.74
C ILE A 133 22.77 24.03 27.63
N GLU A 134 23.00 24.17 28.93
CA GLU A 134 21.95 24.55 29.86
C GLU A 134 21.43 25.96 29.51
N PRO A 135 20.11 26.22 29.51
CA PRO A 135 19.57 27.50 29.06
C PRO A 135 20.15 28.72 29.80
N ALA A 136 20.56 28.53 31.06
CA ALA A 136 21.16 29.56 31.89
C ALA A 136 22.61 29.90 31.50
N THR A 137 23.29 29.04 30.74
CA THR A 137 24.67 29.25 30.26
C THR A 137 24.75 29.54 28.76
N ALA A 138 23.62 29.55 28.06
CA ALA A 138 23.57 29.97 26.67
C ALA A 138 23.93 31.46 26.55
N PRO A 139 24.78 31.86 25.59
CA PRO A 139 25.09 33.27 25.37
C PRO A 139 23.78 34.02 25.04
N LEU A 140 23.47 35.05 25.83
CA LEU A 140 22.29 35.87 25.62
C LEU A 140 22.43 36.60 24.27
N ALA A 141 21.39 36.51 23.44
CA ALA A 141 21.31 37.35 22.25
C ALA A 141 21.20 38.83 22.68
N GLU A 142 21.80 39.74 21.91
CA GLU A 142 21.62 41.17 22.13
C GLU A 142 20.13 41.52 22.05
N GLU A 143 19.66 42.29 23.04
CA GLU A 143 18.27 42.73 23.06
C GLU A 143 17.99 43.66 21.88
N PRO A 144 16.87 43.45 21.17
CA PRO A 144 16.53 44.33 20.07
C PRO A 144 16.26 45.75 20.61
N PRO A 145 16.69 46.81 19.90
CA PRO A 145 16.56 48.20 20.35
C PRO A 145 15.11 48.64 20.63
N ARG A 146 14.11 47.92 20.10
CA ARG A 146 12.68 48.13 20.40
C ARG A 146 12.26 47.67 21.80
N ALA A 147 12.95 46.71 22.41
CA ALA A 147 12.65 46.23 23.76
C ALA A 147 13.11 47.25 24.81
N VAL A 148 14.32 47.77 24.64
CA VAL A 148 14.95 48.75 25.54
C VAL A 148 14.22 50.10 25.57
N SER A 149 13.55 50.46 24.48
CA SER A 149 12.84 51.75 24.34
C SER A 149 11.48 51.80 25.04
N GLN A 150 10.92 50.67 25.48
CA GLN A 150 9.65 50.64 26.24
C GLN A 150 9.84 50.84 27.74
N GLU A 151 11.02 50.58 28.30
CA GLU A 151 11.29 50.75 29.74
C GLU A 151 11.59 52.21 30.12
N VAL A 152 12.04 53.04 29.18
CA VAL A 152 12.35 54.47 29.41
C VAL A 152 11.09 55.35 29.41
N ARG A 153 9.89 54.78 29.19
CA ARG A 153 8.63 55.53 29.04
C ARG A 153 7.62 55.32 30.18
N LYS A 154 8.11 55.04 31.39
CA LYS A 154 7.39 55.18 32.67
C LYS A 154 8.12 56.19 33.54
#